data_AF-A0A1X0IID6-F1
#
_entry.id   AF-A0A1X0IID6-F1
#
_cell.length_a   1.000
_cell.length_b   1.000
_cell.length_c   1.000
_cell.angle_alpha   90.00
_cell.angle_beta   90.00
_cell.angle_gamma   90.00
#
_symmetry.space_group_name_H-M   'P 1'
#
loop_
_entity.id
_entity.type
_entity.pdbx_description
1 polymer ?
#
loop_
_entity_poly.entity_id
_entity_poly.type
_entity_poly.pdbx_seq_one_letter_code
_entity_poly.pdbx_strand_id
1 'polypeptide(L)'
;MDPVSIGGYEIQSVLGTGGMGTVYLARDADRFVALKVLHSAASAPALLDHPNIVRILGSGTRWLAMQYVPGGDADSELRAGRMSPARAVHIIADIARGLDFAHAHGVVHGDVKPSNFLLAEDDRALLTDFGSRPFAANGMVLASAAYASPEMLRGKEVDRRTDVYSLGCSLFRLLTGKPPFFDASSKDEVVQAQLHREPPQVTRFAPWLPPAMDNVIATAMAKHANARYSSAGELARSADAALGVKD
;
A
#
# COMPACT_ATOMS: atom_id res chain seq x y z
N MET A 1 35.63 -10.74 -9.24
CA MET A 1 34.88 -10.70 -7.98
C MET A 1 33.75 -11.69 -8.16
N ASP A 2 33.67 -12.70 -7.30
CA ASP A 2 32.54 -13.63 -7.32
C ASP A 2 31.24 -12.84 -7.13
N PRO A 3 30.14 -13.23 -7.80
CA PRO A 3 28.88 -12.55 -7.63
C PRO A 3 28.45 -12.66 -6.16
N VAL A 4 28.03 -11.53 -5.58
CA VAL A 4 27.59 -11.49 -4.19
C VAL A 4 26.30 -12.32 -4.08
N SER A 5 26.33 -13.37 -3.28
CA SER A 5 25.17 -14.23 -3.03
C SER A 5 24.68 -14.09 -1.59
N ILE A 6 23.37 -14.03 -1.39
CA ILE A 6 22.73 -14.01 -0.07
C ILE A 6 21.63 -15.06 -0.07
N GLY A 7 21.68 -16.01 0.87
CA GLY A 7 20.65 -17.05 0.99
C GLY A 7 20.54 -17.99 -0.21
N GLY A 8 21.59 -18.09 -1.03
CA GLY A 8 21.60 -18.87 -2.28
C GLY A 8 21.19 -18.07 -3.52
N TYR A 9 20.76 -16.81 -3.35
CA TYR A 9 20.33 -15.94 -4.45
C TYR A 9 21.48 -15.05 -4.94
N GLU A 10 21.74 -15.06 -6.24
CA GLU A 10 22.82 -14.27 -6.86
C GLU A 10 22.36 -12.85 -7.16
N ILE A 11 22.96 -11.84 -6.52
CA ILE A 11 22.56 -10.43 -6.68
C ILE A 11 22.96 -9.92 -8.07
N GLN A 12 21.99 -9.32 -8.77
CA GLN A 12 22.18 -8.75 -10.11
C GLN A 12 22.24 -7.22 -10.07
N SER A 13 21.25 -6.58 -9.42
CA SER A 13 21.16 -5.12 -9.32
C SER A 13 20.29 -4.68 -8.14
N VAL A 14 20.34 -3.39 -7.79
CA VAL A 14 19.44 -2.79 -6.80
C VAL A 14 18.13 -2.40 -7.48
N LEU A 15 16.99 -2.84 -6.93
CA LEU A 15 15.65 -2.41 -7.35
C LEU A 15 15.19 -1.19 -6.55
N GLY A 16 15.56 -1.09 -5.27
CA GLY A 16 15.24 0.06 -4.44
C GLY A 16 15.83 -0.02 -3.04
N THR A 17 15.95 1.13 -2.38
CA THR A 17 16.44 1.25 -1.00
C THR A 17 15.42 1.99 -0.15
N GLY A 18 15.05 1.43 1.00
CA GLY A 18 14.08 2.01 1.92
C GLY A 18 14.51 1.90 3.38
N GLY A 19 13.68 2.45 4.29
CA GLY A 19 14.02 2.51 5.72
C GLY A 19 14.22 1.14 6.38
N MET A 20 13.62 0.08 5.83
CA MET A 20 13.70 -1.28 6.36
C MET A 20 14.77 -2.16 5.70
N GLY A 21 15.43 -1.66 4.65
CA GLY A 21 16.42 -2.42 3.92
C GLY A 21 16.50 -2.10 2.43
N THR A 22 17.25 -2.91 1.71
CA THR A 22 17.48 -2.79 0.27
C THR A 22 16.85 -3.98 -0.45
N VAL A 23 16.12 -3.71 -1.53
CA VAL A 23 15.54 -4.72 -2.42
C VAL A 23 16.45 -4.85 -3.64
N TYR A 24 16.88 -6.08 -3.90
CA TYR A 24 17.73 -6.44 -5.03
C TYR A 24 16.95 -7.26 -6.04
N LEU A 25 17.27 -7.10 -7.32
CA LEU A 25 17.01 -8.12 -8.32
C LEU A 25 18.06 -9.20 -8.10
N ALA A 26 17.62 -10.43 -7.86
CA ALA A 26 18.51 -11.56 -7.70
C ALA A 26 18.07 -12.72 -8.59
N ARG A 27 18.97 -13.69 -8.79
CA ARG A 27 18.73 -14.88 -9.61
C ARG A 27 18.72 -16.13 -8.72
N ASP A 28 17.72 -16.97 -8.95
CA ASP A 28 17.60 -18.33 -8.40
C ASP A 28 17.50 -19.31 -9.59
N ALA A 29 18.58 -20.04 -9.86
CA ALA A 29 18.73 -20.84 -11.08
C ALA A 29 18.40 -20.01 -12.34
N ASP A 30 17.28 -20.26 -13.03
CA ASP A 30 16.85 -19.53 -14.24
C ASP A 30 15.72 -18.53 -14.00
N ARG A 31 15.45 -18.16 -12.75
CA ARG A 31 14.36 -17.25 -12.37
C ARG A 31 14.89 -15.99 -11.70
N PHE A 32 14.25 -14.87 -12.01
CA PHE A 32 14.46 -13.64 -11.26
C PHE A 32 13.57 -13.61 -10.01
N VAL A 33 14.14 -13.13 -8.91
CA VAL A 33 13.45 -12.91 -7.63
C VAL A 33 13.73 -11.51 -7.12
N ALA A 34 12.79 -10.97 -6.33
CA ALA A 34 13.03 -9.78 -5.55
C ALA A 34 13.56 -10.20 -4.17
N LEU A 35 14.81 -9.86 -3.87
CA LEU A 35 15.46 -10.20 -2.60
C LEU A 35 15.56 -8.95 -1.72
N LYS A 36 14.76 -8.89 -0.66
CA LYS A 36 14.81 -7.81 0.33
C LYS A 36 15.80 -8.19 1.43
N VAL A 37 16.88 -7.43 1.55
CA VAL A 37 17.87 -7.55 2.63
C VAL A 37 17.55 -6.50 3.69
N LEU A 38 17.34 -6.95 4.92
CA LEU A 38 16.80 -6.14 6.01
C LEU A 38 17.91 -5.60 6.92
N HIS A 39 17.71 -4.39 7.45
CA HIS A 39 18.65 -3.81 8.43
C HIS A 39 18.61 -4.53 9.78
N SER A 40 17.44 -5.05 10.16
CA SER A 40 17.22 -5.83 11.37
C SER A 40 16.74 -7.24 11.03
N ALA A 41 16.70 -8.13 12.02
CA ALA A 41 16.21 -9.48 11.79
C ALA A 41 14.74 -9.47 11.32
N ALA A 42 14.42 -10.28 10.32
CA ALA A 42 13.05 -10.49 9.87
C ALA A 42 12.26 -11.19 10.98
N SER A 43 11.05 -10.73 11.28
CA SER A 43 10.04 -11.63 11.84
C SER A 43 9.63 -12.65 10.77
N ALA A 44 9.15 -13.82 11.18
CA ALA A 44 8.60 -14.79 10.24
C ALA A 44 7.48 -14.13 9.39
N PRO A 45 7.58 -14.17 8.06
CA PRO A 45 6.58 -13.54 7.19
C PRO A 45 5.27 -14.34 7.23
N ALA A 46 4.15 -13.65 7.00
CA ALA A 46 2.89 -14.34 6.72
C ALA A 46 2.97 -15.00 5.34
N LEU A 47 2.74 -16.32 5.28
CA LEU A 47 2.71 -17.06 4.03
C LEU A 47 1.29 -16.99 3.45
N LEU A 48 1.06 -16.00 2.60
CA LEU A 48 -0.20 -15.79 1.90
C LEU A 48 -0.01 -16.11 0.41
N ASP A 49 -0.92 -16.90 -0.15
CA ASP A 49 -0.93 -17.26 -1.57
C ASP A 49 -2.21 -16.76 -2.23
N HIS A 50 -2.10 -15.66 -2.96
CA HIS A 50 -3.23 -14.99 -3.61
C HIS A 50 -2.73 -14.20 -4.84
N PRO A 51 -3.48 -14.16 -5.96
CA PRO A 51 -3.04 -13.49 -7.19
C PRO A 51 -2.77 -11.98 -7.06
N ASN A 52 -3.35 -11.33 -6.05
CA ASN A 52 -3.13 -9.91 -5.73
C ASN A 52 -2.20 -9.68 -4.52
N ILE A 53 -1.41 -10.69 -4.12
CA ILE A 53 -0.39 -10.59 -3.05
C ILE A 53 0.96 -11.06 -3.60
N VAL A 54 2.02 -10.36 -3.24
CA VAL A 54 3.38 -10.79 -3.56
C VAL A 54 3.73 -12.06 -2.79
N ARG A 55 3.91 -13.16 -3.51
CA ARG A 55 4.29 -14.44 -2.93
C ARG A 55 5.70 -14.40 -2.34
N ILE A 56 5.81 -14.87 -1.10
CA ILE A 56 7.08 -15.16 -0.44
C ILE A 56 7.61 -16.52 -0.91
N LEU A 57 8.85 -16.55 -1.39
CA LEU A 57 9.52 -17.76 -1.87
C LEU A 57 10.42 -18.39 -0.81
N GLY A 58 10.97 -17.57 0.08
CA GLY A 58 11.81 -18.03 1.18
C GLY A 58 12.24 -16.88 2.08
N SER A 59 12.74 -17.21 3.26
CA SER A 59 13.22 -16.23 4.22
C SER A 59 14.42 -16.75 5.01
N GLY A 60 15.28 -15.84 5.43
CA GLY A 60 16.31 -16.09 6.42
C GLY A 60 16.35 -14.98 7.47
N THR A 61 17.37 -14.99 8.33
CA THR A 61 17.44 -14.07 9.47
C THR A 61 17.37 -12.60 9.08
N ARG A 62 17.94 -12.21 7.94
CA ARG A 62 17.98 -10.81 7.46
C ARG A 62 17.65 -10.65 5.99
N TRP A 63 16.93 -11.62 5.42
CA TRP A 63 16.54 -11.55 4.02
C TRP A 63 15.20 -12.22 3.77
N LEU A 64 14.50 -11.74 2.75
CA LEU A 64 13.22 -12.26 2.28
C LEU A 64 13.27 -12.34 0.75
N ALA A 65 13.10 -13.54 0.22
CA ALA A 65 13.00 -13.79 -1.22
C ALA A 65 11.52 -13.81 -1.62
N MET A 66 11.18 -13.06 -2.66
CA MET A 66 9.82 -12.81 -3.09
C MET A 66 9.73 -12.96 -4.61
N GLN A 67 8.53 -13.20 -5.12
CA GLN A 67 8.30 -13.11 -6.56
C GLN A 67 8.73 -11.73 -7.07
N TYR A 68 9.41 -11.71 -8.22
CA TYR A 68 9.76 -10.47 -8.90
C TYR A 68 8.58 -9.98 -9.73
N VAL A 69 8.23 -8.69 -9.62
CA VAL A 69 7.18 -8.04 -10.40
C VAL A 69 7.82 -6.87 -11.16
N PRO A 70 7.93 -6.94 -12.51
CA PRO A 70 8.79 -6.02 -13.27
C PRO A 70 8.16 -4.64 -13.55
N GLY A 71 6.84 -4.49 -13.48
CA GLY A 71 6.14 -3.26 -13.92
C GLY A 71 6.18 -2.08 -12.94
N GLY A 72 7.02 -2.14 -11.90
CA GLY A 72 7.17 -1.09 -10.91
C GLY A 72 5.97 -1.00 -9.94
N ASP A 73 5.74 0.19 -9.39
CA ASP A 73 4.69 0.46 -8.41
C ASP A 73 3.71 1.56 -8.85
N ALA A 74 2.54 1.61 -8.22
CA ALA A 74 1.48 2.56 -8.58
C ALA A 74 1.81 4.04 -8.28
N ASP A 75 2.68 4.36 -7.30
CA ASP A 75 3.12 5.76 -7.08
C ASP A 75 4.06 6.22 -8.21
N SER A 76 4.94 5.33 -8.68
CA SER A 76 5.82 5.58 -9.82
C SER A 76 5.02 5.82 -11.11
N GLU A 77 4.02 4.99 -11.39
CA GLU A 77 3.12 5.16 -12.53
C GLU A 77 2.29 6.46 -12.46
N LEU A 78 1.80 6.81 -11.27
CA LEU A 78 1.11 8.07 -11.01
C LEU A 78 2.01 9.27 -11.31
N ARG A 79 3.25 9.28 -10.81
CA ARG A 79 4.21 10.37 -11.06
C ARG A 79 4.60 10.50 -12.51
N ALA A 80 4.58 9.39 -13.25
CA ALA A 80 4.83 9.40 -14.69
C ALA A 80 3.62 9.86 -15.52
N GLY A 81 2.50 10.24 -14.88
CA GLY A 81 1.30 10.73 -15.57
C GLY A 81 0.48 9.63 -16.25
N ARG A 82 0.70 8.36 -15.90
CA ARG A 82 0.05 7.20 -16.52
C ARG A 82 -1.15 6.66 -15.73
N MET A 83 -1.65 7.41 -14.76
CA MET A 83 -2.75 6.99 -13.88
C MET A 83 -4.06 7.70 -14.25
N SER A 84 -5.01 6.97 -14.84
CA SER A 84 -6.38 7.46 -15.05
C SER A 84 -7.28 7.10 -13.86
N PRO A 85 -8.43 7.78 -13.67
CA PRO A 85 -9.38 7.40 -12.63
C PRO A 85 -9.85 5.95 -12.71
N ALA A 86 -10.12 5.45 -13.91
CA ALA A 86 -10.52 4.05 -14.13
C ALA A 86 -9.41 3.07 -13.72
N ARG A 87 -8.15 3.38 -14.08
CA ARG A 87 -6.99 2.57 -13.69
C ARG A 87 -6.77 2.59 -12.18
N ALA A 88 -6.92 3.76 -11.53
CA ALA A 88 -6.83 3.90 -10.08
C ALA A 88 -7.85 3.02 -9.36
N VAL A 89 -9.11 3.05 -9.79
CA VAL A 89 -10.19 2.21 -9.22
C VAL A 89 -9.93 0.73 -9.47
N HIS A 90 -9.45 0.35 -10.67
CA HIS A 90 -9.05 -1.03 -10.98
C HIS A 90 -7.95 -1.54 -10.03
N ILE A 91 -6.87 -0.77 -9.86
CA ILE A 91 -5.78 -1.09 -8.92
C ILE A 91 -6.32 -1.23 -7.48
N ILE A 92 -7.19 -0.33 -7.04
CA ILE A 92 -7.80 -0.39 -5.71
C ILE A 92 -8.65 -1.65 -5.54
N ALA A 93 -9.38 -2.09 -6.57
CA ALA A 93 -10.14 -3.33 -6.55
C ALA A 93 -9.24 -4.57 -6.44
N ASP A 94 -8.11 -4.58 -7.12
CA ASP A 94 -7.10 -5.64 -7.04
C ASP A 94 -6.49 -5.74 -5.64
N ILE A 95 -6.03 -4.61 -5.09
CA ILE A 95 -5.47 -4.54 -3.74
C ILE A 95 -6.52 -4.90 -2.69
N ALA A 96 -7.78 -4.49 -2.87
CA ALA A 96 -8.87 -4.85 -1.98
C ALA A 96 -9.08 -6.37 -1.89
N ARG A 97 -8.98 -7.11 -3.01
CA ARG A 97 -9.05 -8.58 -2.98
C ARG A 97 -7.90 -9.20 -2.19
N GLY A 98 -6.69 -8.68 -2.35
CA GLY A 98 -5.54 -9.11 -1.55
C GLY A 98 -5.71 -8.82 -0.06
N LEU A 99 -6.21 -7.64 0.30
CA LEU A 99 -6.47 -7.27 1.69
C LEU A 99 -7.56 -8.14 2.32
N ASP A 100 -8.70 -8.32 1.65
CA ASP A 100 -9.79 -9.16 2.17
C ASP A 100 -9.32 -10.61 2.38
N PHE A 101 -8.50 -11.15 1.47
CA PHE A 101 -7.88 -12.46 1.65
C PHE A 101 -6.97 -12.50 2.89
N ALA A 102 -6.08 -11.52 3.06
CA ALA A 102 -5.20 -11.45 4.23
C ALA A 102 -5.99 -11.32 5.54
N HIS A 103 -7.04 -10.49 5.55
CA HIS A 103 -7.93 -10.29 6.70
C HIS A 103 -8.66 -11.56 7.09
N ALA A 104 -9.09 -12.37 6.11
CA ALA A 104 -9.69 -13.68 6.36
C ALA A 104 -8.71 -14.67 7.03
N HIS A 105 -7.40 -14.45 6.89
CA HIS A 105 -6.34 -15.20 7.54
C HIS A 105 -5.79 -14.52 8.81
N GLY A 106 -6.48 -13.49 9.32
CA GLY A 106 -6.09 -12.78 10.55
C GLY A 106 -4.88 -11.86 10.41
N VAL A 107 -4.50 -11.51 9.17
CA VAL A 107 -3.34 -10.64 8.90
C VAL A 107 -3.81 -9.24 8.52
N VAL A 108 -3.43 -8.24 9.32
CA VAL A 108 -3.55 -6.81 8.97
C VAL A 108 -2.25 -6.35 8.32
N HIS A 109 -2.33 -5.65 7.20
CA HIS A 109 -1.16 -5.20 6.45
C HIS A 109 -0.41 -4.07 7.17
N GLY A 110 -1.11 -2.97 7.52
CA GLY A 110 -0.60 -1.88 8.35
C GLY A 110 0.25 -0.82 7.64
N ASP A 111 0.67 -1.03 6.39
CA ASP A 111 1.38 -0.03 5.56
C ASP A 111 0.82 0.02 4.12
N VAL A 112 -0.51 0.08 3.96
CA VAL A 112 -1.16 0.15 2.64
C VAL A 112 -0.96 1.53 2.03
N LYS A 113 -0.25 1.59 0.89
CA LYS A 113 0.03 2.82 0.14
C LYS A 113 0.45 2.49 -1.30
N PRO A 114 0.35 3.45 -2.26
CA PRO A 114 0.63 3.18 -3.67
C PRO A 114 2.03 2.64 -3.98
N SER A 115 3.06 2.98 -3.20
CA SER A 115 4.42 2.43 -3.39
C SER A 115 4.54 0.93 -3.06
N ASN A 116 3.54 0.36 -2.37
CA ASN A 116 3.46 -1.06 -2.05
C ASN A 116 2.50 -1.81 -3.00
N PHE A 117 1.97 -1.15 -4.04
CA PHE A 117 1.10 -1.76 -5.05
C PHE A 117 1.96 -2.02 -6.29
N LEU A 118 2.54 -3.21 -6.39
CA LEU A 118 3.34 -3.60 -7.54
C LEU A 118 2.43 -3.92 -8.73
N LEU A 119 2.85 -3.55 -9.93
CA LEU A 119 2.07 -3.72 -11.15
C LEU A 119 2.72 -4.75 -12.05
N ALA A 120 1.96 -5.78 -12.42
CA ALA A 120 2.39 -6.76 -13.41
C ALA A 120 2.21 -6.23 -14.84
N GLU A 121 2.76 -6.93 -15.83
CA GLU A 121 2.68 -6.53 -17.24
C GLU A 121 1.24 -6.46 -17.77
N ASP A 122 0.33 -7.26 -17.19
CA ASP A 122 -1.10 -7.27 -17.48
C ASP A 122 -1.89 -6.22 -16.68
N ASP A 123 -1.21 -5.25 -16.06
CA ASP A 123 -1.74 -4.19 -15.19
C ASP A 123 -2.42 -4.69 -13.89
N ARG A 124 -2.33 -6.00 -13.60
CA ARG A 124 -2.77 -6.56 -12.31
C ARG A 124 -1.95 -5.96 -11.18
N ALA A 125 -2.63 -5.53 -10.11
CA ALA A 125 -1.97 -4.99 -8.93
C ALA A 125 -1.76 -6.05 -7.85
N LEU A 126 -0.57 -6.06 -7.25
CA LEU A 126 -0.17 -6.99 -6.20
C LEU A 126 0.34 -6.22 -4.99
N LEU A 127 -0.21 -6.54 -3.82
CA LEU A 127 0.22 -5.94 -2.56
C LEU A 127 1.50 -6.63 -2.05
N THR A 128 2.53 -5.86 -1.74
CA THR A 128 3.80 -6.32 -1.17
C THR A 128 4.01 -5.81 0.25
N ASP A 129 5.09 -6.25 0.91
CA ASP A 129 5.54 -5.75 2.21
C ASP A 129 4.60 -6.04 3.40
N PHE A 130 3.90 -7.19 3.36
CA PHE A 130 3.18 -7.70 4.52
C PHE A 130 4.10 -7.84 5.74
N GLY A 131 3.64 -7.34 6.89
CA GLY A 131 4.37 -7.45 8.16
C GLY A 131 5.46 -6.40 8.38
N SER A 132 5.66 -5.46 7.45
CA SER A 132 6.45 -4.26 7.70
C SER A 132 5.66 -3.29 8.59
N ARG A 133 5.59 -3.56 9.90
CA ARG A 133 4.96 -2.61 10.82
C ARG A 133 5.72 -1.27 10.71
N PRO A 134 5.05 -0.14 10.37
CA PRO A 134 5.72 1.15 10.28
C PRO A 134 6.24 1.66 11.63
N PHE A 135 5.94 0.96 12.72
CA PHE A 135 6.49 1.17 14.05
C PHE A 135 7.86 0.52 14.20
N ALA A 136 8.86 1.09 13.52
CA ALA A 136 10.18 1.07 14.12
C ALA A 136 10.11 1.85 15.44
N ALA A 137 10.79 1.38 16.48
CA ALA A 137 10.80 1.93 17.84
C ALA A 137 11.14 3.43 17.98
N ASN A 138 11.38 4.16 16.87
CA ASN A 138 11.99 5.48 16.82
C ASN A 138 11.25 6.50 15.92
N GLY A 139 9.96 6.30 15.66
CA GLY A 139 9.13 7.27 14.95
C GLY A 139 8.74 6.84 13.54
N MET A 140 7.46 7.02 13.25
CA MET A 140 6.84 6.70 11.97
C MET A 140 7.46 7.56 10.85
N VAL A 141 7.80 6.93 9.72
CA VAL A 141 8.28 7.64 8.53
C VAL A 141 7.15 8.55 8.01
N LEU A 142 7.45 9.82 7.76
CA LEU A 142 6.47 10.81 7.27
C LEU A 142 5.66 10.32 6.07
N ALA A 143 6.31 9.63 5.13
CA ALA A 143 5.67 9.10 3.94
C ALA A 143 4.58 8.07 4.28
N SER A 144 4.75 7.27 5.34
CA SER A 144 3.70 6.36 5.83
C SER A 144 2.66 7.08 6.70
N ALA A 145 3.02 8.18 7.37
CA ALA A 145 2.08 8.98 8.15
C ALA A 145 0.89 9.49 7.32
N ALA A 146 1.14 9.80 6.05
CA ALA A 146 0.12 10.25 5.09
C ALA A 146 -0.96 9.20 4.77
N TYR A 147 -0.77 7.94 5.18
CA TYR A 147 -1.73 6.85 4.98
C TYR A 147 -2.13 6.18 6.31
N ALA A 148 -1.56 6.63 7.43
CA ALA A 148 -1.76 5.99 8.72
C ALA A 148 -3.15 6.28 9.30
N SER A 149 -3.83 5.24 9.79
CA SER A 149 -5.13 5.37 10.43
C SER A 149 -5.03 6.04 11.81
N PRO A 150 -6.09 6.70 12.30
CA PRO A 150 -6.10 7.38 13.60
C PRO A 150 -5.81 6.45 14.79
N GLU A 151 -6.30 5.21 14.77
CA GLU A 151 -6.03 4.22 15.81
C GLU A 151 -4.57 3.78 15.82
N MET A 152 -3.97 3.64 14.64
CA MET A 152 -2.56 3.31 14.49
C MET A 152 -1.69 4.44 15.05
N LEU A 153 -1.97 5.69 14.68
CA LEU A 153 -1.28 6.88 15.18
C LEU A 153 -1.38 7.06 16.70
N ARG A 154 -2.48 6.60 17.31
CA ARG A 154 -2.68 6.63 18.76
C ARG A 154 -2.07 5.42 19.49
N GLY A 155 -1.47 4.48 18.78
CA GLY A 155 -0.95 3.23 19.35
C GLY A 155 -2.05 2.34 19.94
N LYS A 156 -3.28 2.45 19.43
CA LYS A 156 -4.41 1.59 19.85
C LYS A 156 -4.37 0.27 19.08
N GLU A 157 -5.18 -0.69 19.52
CA GLU A 157 -5.40 -1.92 18.78
C GLU A 157 -5.92 -1.61 17.36
N VAL A 158 -5.35 -2.33 16.39
CA VAL A 158 -5.67 -2.21 14.98
C VAL A 158 -6.41 -3.46 14.53
N ASP A 159 -7.31 -3.29 13.57
CA ASP A 159 -7.99 -4.40 12.90
C ASP A 159 -8.02 -4.15 11.38
N ARG A 160 -8.74 -5.00 10.64
CA ARG A 160 -8.86 -4.88 9.18
C ARG A 160 -9.27 -3.50 8.66
N ARG A 161 -10.00 -2.71 9.47
CA ARG A 161 -10.49 -1.37 9.11
C ARG A 161 -9.37 -0.34 9.13
N THR A 162 -8.23 -0.64 9.73
CA THR A 162 -6.99 0.14 9.57
C THR A 162 -6.55 0.14 8.11
N ASP A 163 -6.52 -1.02 7.46
CA ASP A 163 -6.15 -1.11 6.04
C ASP A 163 -7.20 -0.45 5.12
N VAL A 164 -8.48 -0.48 5.49
CA VAL A 164 -9.55 0.24 4.76
C VAL A 164 -9.30 1.75 4.75
N TYR A 165 -8.88 2.33 5.88
CA TYR A 165 -8.53 3.75 5.96
C TYR A 165 -7.37 4.08 5.03
N SER A 166 -6.29 3.30 5.13
CA SER A 166 -5.09 3.47 4.32
C SER A 166 -5.35 3.25 2.82
N LEU A 167 -6.25 2.34 2.45
CA LEU A 167 -6.72 2.15 1.08
C LEU A 167 -7.52 3.35 0.57
N GLY A 168 -8.35 3.97 1.43
CA GLY A 168 -9.03 5.25 1.12
C GLY A 168 -8.04 6.39 0.87
N CYS A 169 -7.01 6.52 1.71
CA CYS A 169 -5.92 7.48 1.48
C CYS A 169 -5.18 7.21 0.16
N SER A 170 -4.98 5.92 -0.17
CA SER A 170 -4.33 5.49 -1.41
C SER A 170 -5.17 5.83 -2.64
N LEU A 171 -6.49 5.59 -2.59
CA LEU A 171 -7.42 5.98 -3.65
C LEU A 171 -7.39 7.50 -3.87
N PHE A 172 -7.46 8.30 -2.81
CA PHE A 172 -7.32 9.76 -2.91
C PHE A 172 -6.01 10.16 -3.60
N ARG A 173 -4.88 9.53 -3.23
CA ARG A 173 -3.56 9.78 -3.83
C ARG A 173 -3.55 9.46 -5.32
N LEU A 174 -4.06 8.30 -5.71
CA LEU A 174 -4.09 7.85 -7.12
C LEU A 174 -5.01 8.72 -7.98
N LEU A 175 -6.09 9.26 -7.41
CA LEU A 175 -7.04 10.11 -8.12
C LEU A 175 -6.57 11.56 -8.28
N THR A 176 -5.86 12.10 -7.28
CA THR A 176 -5.52 13.55 -7.24
C THR A 176 -4.05 13.84 -7.52
N GLY A 177 -3.19 12.82 -7.53
CA GLY A 177 -1.75 13.02 -7.57
C GLY A 177 -1.14 13.56 -6.28
N LYS A 178 -1.91 13.66 -5.18
CA LYS A 178 -1.48 14.21 -3.88
C LYS A 178 -1.99 13.34 -2.72
N PRO A 179 -1.21 13.07 -1.67
CA PRO A 179 -1.74 12.36 -0.51
C PRO A 179 -2.82 13.21 0.18
N PRO A 180 -3.72 12.60 0.97
CA PRO A 180 -4.61 13.39 1.82
C PRO A 180 -3.82 14.33 2.73
N PHE A 181 -4.39 15.51 3.02
CA PHE A 181 -3.76 16.51 3.89
C PHE A 181 -2.37 16.97 3.44
N PHE A 182 -2.10 16.95 2.13
CA PHE A 182 -0.84 17.43 1.53
C PHE A 182 -0.54 18.91 1.81
N ASP A 183 -1.54 19.67 2.29
CA ASP A 183 -1.45 21.08 2.68
C ASP A 183 -0.85 21.27 4.08
N ALA A 184 -0.68 20.20 4.86
CA ALA A 184 0.04 20.23 6.13
C ALA A 184 1.53 20.54 5.92
N SER A 185 2.07 21.45 6.72
CA SER A 185 3.42 22.01 6.57
C SER A 185 4.51 21.19 7.28
N SER A 186 4.12 20.27 8.16
CA SER A 186 5.05 19.46 8.96
C SER A 186 4.56 18.03 9.20
N LYS A 187 5.45 17.16 9.69
CA LYS A 187 5.10 15.77 10.05
C LYS A 187 4.02 15.71 11.11
N ASP A 188 4.15 16.55 12.13
CA ASP A 188 3.21 16.60 13.24
C ASP A 188 1.85 17.09 12.77
N GLU A 189 1.81 18.08 11.86
CA GLU A 189 0.55 18.54 11.26
C GLU A 189 -0.13 17.46 10.41
N VAL A 190 0.61 16.65 9.66
CA VAL A 190 0.05 15.49 8.95
C VAL A 190 -0.58 14.51 9.95
N VAL A 191 0.12 14.21 11.05
CA VAL A 191 -0.41 13.33 12.11
C VAL A 191 -1.66 13.93 12.73
N GLN A 192 -1.66 15.22 13.10
CA GLN A 192 -2.84 15.89 13.66
C GLN A 192 -4.00 15.92 12.66
N ALA A 193 -3.74 16.12 11.37
CA ALA A 193 -4.74 16.07 10.32
C ALA A 193 -5.38 14.68 10.21
N GLN A 194 -4.57 13.62 10.20
CA GLN A 194 -5.07 12.26 10.22
C GLN A 194 -5.92 11.98 11.46
N LEU A 195 -5.54 12.51 12.62
CA LEU A 195 -6.25 12.29 13.88
C LEU A 195 -7.58 13.06 13.99
N HIS A 196 -7.69 14.25 13.37
CA HIS A 196 -8.72 15.23 13.72
C HIS A 196 -9.40 15.96 12.55
N ARG A 197 -8.74 16.17 11.41
CA ARG A 197 -9.34 16.90 10.27
C ARG A 197 -10.31 16.01 9.50
N GLU A 198 -11.43 16.57 9.07
CA GLU A 198 -12.35 15.90 8.15
C GLU A 198 -11.62 15.43 6.88
N PRO A 199 -11.97 14.25 6.32
CA PRO A 199 -11.40 13.80 5.06
C PRO A 199 -11.56 14.85 3.94
N PRO A 200 -10.51 15.09 3.13
CA PRO A 200 -10.60 16.03 2.03
C PRO A 200 -11.56 15.53 0.95
N GLN A 201 -12.37 16.43 0.39
CA GLN A 201 -13.16 16.17 -0.82
C GLN A 201 -12.20 16.00 -2.01
N VAL A 202 -12.32 14.87 -2.71
CA VAL A 202 -11.47 14.53 -3.86
C VAL A 202 -11.79 15.42 -5.06
N THR A 203 -13.06 15.80 -5.23
CA THR A 203 -13.53 16.62 -6.35
C THR A 203 -12.98 18.04 -6.34
N ARG A 204 -12.55 18.55 -5.17
CA ARG A 204 -11.83 19.83 -5.07
C ARG A 204 -10.49 19.83 -5.81
N PHE A 205 -9.89 18.65 -5.99
CA PHE A 205 -8.58 18.49 -6.62
C PHE A 205 -8.65 17.74 -7.95
N ALA A 206 -9.71 16.98 -8.17
CA ALA A 206 -10.04 16.31 -9.43
C ALA A 206 -11.51 16.60 -9.81
N PRO A 207 -11.85 17.82 -10.28
CA PRO A 207 -13.23 18.23 -10.54
C PRO A 207 -13.95 17.46 -11.66
N TRP A 208 -13.21 16.67 -12.43
CA TRP A 208 -13.76 15.78 -13.46
C TRP A 208 -14.30 14.45 -12.90
N LEU A 209 -14.15 14.20 -11.59
CA LEU A 209 -14.70 13.01 -10.93
C LEU A 209 -16.17 13.23 -10.55
N PRO A 210 -17.00 12.18 -10.53
CA PRO A 210 -18.37 12.27 -10.03
C PRO A 210 -18.41 12.69 -8.54
N PRO A 211 -19.37 13.54 -8.12
CA PRO A 211 -19.52 13.96 -6.72
C PRO A 211 -19.65 12.80 -5.72
N ALA A 212 -20.20 11.66 -6.17
CA ALA A 212 -20.32 10.45 -5.36
C ALA A 212 -18.97 9.95 -4.81
N MET A 213 -17.85 10.23 -5.48
CA MET A 213 -16.52 9.82 -5.02
C MET A 213 -16.11 10.51 -3.71
N ASP A 214 -16.62 11.72 -3.42
CA ASP A 214 -16.37 12.38 -2.15
C ASP A 214 -16.90 11.57 -0.96
N ASN A 215 -18.10 10.97 -1.11
CA ASN A 215 -18.69 10.12 -0.07
C ASN A 215 -17.89 8.83 0.14
N VAL A 216 -17.31 8.28 -0.94
CA VAL A 216 -16.45 7.08 -0.85
C VAL A 216 -15.21 7.37 -0.03
N ILE A 217 -14.52 8.49 -0.33
CA ILE A 217 -13.33 8.91 0.42
C ILE A 217 -13.69 9.25 1.87
N ALA A 218 -14.77 9.99 2.10
CA ALA A 218 -15.22 10.35 3.44
C ALA A 218 -15.53 9.11 4.30
N THR A 219 -16.23 8.12 3.74
CA THR A 219 -16.55 6.86 4.44
C THR A 219 -15.29 6.05 4.74
N ALA A 220 -14.43 5.84 3.74
CA ALA A 220 -13.19 5.08 3.91
C ALA A 220 -12.28 5.70 4.98
N MET A 221 -12.18 7.04 4.99
CA MET A 221 -11.33 7.80 5.89
C MET A 221 -12.04 8.30 7.15
N ALA A 222 -13.18 7.72 7.53
CA ALA A 222 -13.87 8.08 8.75
C ALA A 222 -12.95 7.85 9.98
N LYS A 223 -12.94 8.81 10.92
CA LYS A 223 -12.00 8.76 12.05
C LYS A 223 -12.28 7.63 13.02
N HIS A 224 -13.56 7.30 13.20
CA HIS A 224 -13.98 6.11 13.95
C HIS A 224 -14.02 4.91 13.01
N ALA A 225 -13.32 3.83 13.37
CA ALA A 225 -13.21 2.64 12.53
C ALA A 225 -14.58 2.01 12.21
N ASN A 226 -15.55 2.06 13.12
CA ASN A 226 -16.91 1.53 12.91
C ASN A 226 -17.77 2.35 11.93
N ALA A 227 -17.36 3.56 11.56
CA ALA A 227 -18.01 4.37 10.55
C ALA A 227 -17.44 4.16 9.14
N ARG A 228 -16.43 3.29 9.00
CA ARG A 228 -15.82 2.93 7.71
C ARG A 228 -16.55 1.74 7.07
N TYR A 229 -16.22 1.47 5.81
CA TYR A 229 -16.56 0.22 5.15
C TYR A 229 -16.11 -1.00 5.97
N SER A 230 -16.91 -2.06 5.93
CA SER A 230 -16.69 -3.26 6.72
C SER A 230 -15.52 -4.13 6.20
N SER A 231 -15.16 -3.95 4.92
CA SER A 231 -14.11 -4.66 4.17
C SER A 231 -13.48 -3.76 3.12
N ALA A 232 -12.29 -4.14 2.63
CA ALA A 232 -11.63 -3.42 1.54
C ALA A 232 -12.40 -3.60 0.22
N GLY A 233 -12.99 -4.78 -0.01
CA GLY A 233 -13.83 -5.04 -1.18
C GLY A 233 -15.09 -4.19 -1.23
N GLU A 234 -15.69 -3.84 -0.08
CA GLU A 234 -16.83 -2.93 -0.04
C GLU A 234 -16.44 -1.52 -0.47
N LEU A 235 -15.31 -1.00 0.01
CA LEU A 235 -14.73 0.26 -0.47
C LEU A 235 -14.53 0.24 -1.99
N ALA A 236 -13.90 -0.82 -2.51
CA ALA A 236 -13.61 -0.93 -3.94
C ALA A 236 -14.88 -0.93 -4.80
N ARG A 237 -15.92 -1.68 -4.40
CA ARG A 237 -17.22 -1.69 -5.08
C ARG A 237 -17.90 -0.32 -5.03
N SER A 238 -17.82 0.39 -3.91
CA SER A 238 -18.35 1.75 -3.81
C SER A 238 -17.59 2.74 -4.70
N ALA A 239 -16.27 2.62 -4.82
CA ALA A 239 -15.46 3.44 -5.73
C ALA A 239 -15.80 3.17 -7.21
N ASP A 240 -15.94 1.90 -7.59
CA ASP A 240 -16.35 1.49 -8.93
C ASP A 240 -17.74 2.01 -9.29
N ALA A 241 -18.72 1.82 -8.40
CA ALA A 241 -20.06 2.37 -8.56
C ALA A 241 -20.03 3.89 -8.69
N ALA A 242 -19.30 4.60 -7.83
CA ALA A 242 -19.20 6.06 -7.87
C ALA A 242 -18.57 6.57 -9.18
N LEU A 243 -17.62 5.85 -9.76
CA LEU A 243 -17.02 6.20 -11.05
C LEU A 243 -17.96 5.88 -12.23
N GLY A 244 -18.76 4.82 -12.12
CA GLY A 244 -19.70 4.34 -13.13
C GLY A 244 -21.05 5.06 -13.15
N VAL A 245 -21.39 5.86 -12.14
CA VAL A 245 -22.56 6.76 -12.18
C VAL A 245 -22.31 7.83 -13.24
N LYS A 246 -22.89 7.60 -14.43
CA LYS A 246 -23.19 8.67 -15.38
C LYS A 246 -24.49 9.31 -14.90
N ASP A 247 -24.43 10.58 -14.52
CA ASP A 247 -25.62 11.40 -14.26
C ASP A 247 -26.59 11.37 -15.46
#